data_AF-A0A7W1Q4S4-F1
#
_entry.id   AF-A0A7W1Q4S4-F1
#
_cell.length_a   1.000
_cell.length_b   1.000
_cell.length_c   1.000
_cell.angle_alpha   90.00
_cell.angle_beta   90.00
_cell.angle_gamma   90.00
#
_symmetry.space_group_name_H-M   'P 1'
#
loop_
_entity.id
_entity.type
_entity.pdbx_description
1 polymer ?
#
loop_
_entity_poly.entity_id
_entity_poly.type
_entity_poly.pdbx_seq_one_letter_code
_entity_poly.pdbx_strand_id
1 'polypeptide(L)'
;MLLGPKIAVIGAGSLRAGVPILASLANLPLAPETRLSLHDEHDEALDLFERLARVFAATNDLELSIQAADDLDHALDGASVAILAFGLGKSAAKAEAWMRTCRDASLRIATMVRATLLHPKFEVINEWLYGLEAAPILVNLVSPAERSSQLLTGEAFHLDWPPPLGQDRRVSTAHQVLRWIRGDDLPYEPLKTNAESPLVSALLDAKPAPENRFNSQALATWMAELAAACPGCAPEALFAD
;
A
#
# COMPACT_ATOMS: atom_id res chain seq x y z
N MET A 1 11.51 -19.19 -9.18
CA MET A 1 12.36 -18.02 -8.93
C MET A 1 12.26 -17.71 -7.46
N LEU A 2 13.36 -17.60 -6.72
CA LEU A 2 13.31 -17.10 -5.35
C LEU A 2 13.20 -15.57 -5.40
N LEU A 3 12.33 -14.98 -4.59
CA LEU A 3 12.25 -13.53 -4.49
C LEU A 3 13.55 -12.99 -3.90
N GLY A 4 13.92 -11.76 -4.31
CA GLY A 4 15.18 -11.15 -3.94
C GLY A 4 15.33 -10.90 -2.42
N PRO A 5 16.51 -10.45 -1.97
CA PRO A 5 16.90 -10.52 -0.56
C PRO A 5 16.14 -9.56 0.36
N LYS A 6 15.41 -8.58 -0.17
CA LYS A 6 14.61 -7.63 0.63
C LYS A 6 13.29 -7.31 -0.05
N ILE A 7 12.21 -7.45 0.72
CA ILE A 7 10.84 -7.09 0.37
C ILE A 7 10.44 -5.92 1.28
N ALA A 8 10.07 -4.79 0.69
CA ALA A 8 9.54 -3.62 1.40
C ALA A 8 8.02 -3.56 1.28
N VAL A 9 7.31 -3.34 2.38
CA VAL A 9 5.86 -3.09 2.41
C VAL A 9 5.61 -1.70 2.98
N ILE A 10 5.16 -0.79 2.12
CA ILE A 10 4.89 0.61 2.46
C ILE A 10 3.40 0.79 2.74
N GLY A 11 3.04 1.25 3.93
CA GLY A 11 1.67 1.23 4.44
C GLY A 11 1.28 -0.13 5.05
N ALA A 12 2.23 -0.78 5.73
CA ALA A 12 2.05 -2.11 6.32
C ALA A 12 0.94 -2.14 7.39
N GLY A 13 0.69 -1.02 8.07
CA GLY A 13 -0.36 -0.83 9.08
C GLY A 13 -1.79 -0.75 8.53
N SER A 14 -1.96 -0.83 7.21
CA SER A 14 -3.25 -0.78 6.55
C SER A 14 -4.16 -1.93 6.98
N LEU A 15 -5.21 -1.67 7.77
CA LEU A 15 -6.21 -2.69 8.12
C LEU A 15 -6.88 -3.34 6.89
N ARG A 16 -6.93 -2.62 5.76
CA ARG A 16 -7.43 -3.17 4.50
C ARG A 16 -6.44 -4.18 3.91
N ALA A 17 -5.16 -3.85 3.86
CA ALA A 17 -4.17 -4.53 3.01
C ALA A 17 -3.10 -5.32 3.77
N GLY A 18 -2.73 -4.90 4.97
CA GLY A 18 -1.65 -5.49 5.76
C GLY A 18 -1.85 -6.99 6.00
N VAL A 19 -3.03 -7.41 6.46
CA VAL A 19 -3.33 -8.84 6.73
C VAL A 19 -3.13 -9.68 5.47
N PRO A 20 -3.82 -9.41 4.34
CA PRO A 20 -3.69 -10.23 3.17
C PRO A 20 -2.31 -10.13 2.50
N ILE A 21 -1.62 -8.98 2.55
CA ILE A 21 -0.23 -8.88 2.06
C ILE A 21 0.68 -9.82 2.86
N LEU A 22 0.69 -9.69 4.19
CA LEU A 22 1.56 -10.49 5.04
C LEU A 22 1.23 -11.98 4.94
N ALA A 23 -0.05 -12.33 4.86
CA ALA A 23 -0.48 -13.71 4.67
C ALA A 23 -0.02 -14.27 3.32
N SER A 24 -0.09 -13.48 2.25
CA SER A 24 0.45 -13.88 0.95
C SER A 24 1.97 -14.06 0.98
N LEU A 25 2.71 -13.12 1.58
CA LEU A 25 4.16 -13.22 1.70
C LEU A 25 4.58 -14.47 2.50
N ALA A 26 3.83 -14.81 3.54
CA ALA A 26 4.08 -16.02 4.33
C ALA A 26 3.81 -17.33 3.58
N ASN A 27 3.18 -17.31 2.41
CA ASN A 27 2.97 -18.49 1.57
C ASN A 27 3.94 -18.56 0.38
N LEU A 28 4.82 -17.56 0.21
CA LEU A 28 5.74 -17.53 -0.92
C LEU A 28 6.97 -18.40 -0.65
N PRO A 29 7.56 -19.01 -1.70
CA PRO A 29 8.87 -19.65 -1.62
C PRO A 29 9.97 -18.57 -1.53
N LEU A 30 10.24 -18.13 -0.31
CA LEU A 30 11.25 -17.12 0.00
C LEU A 30 12.62 -17.77 0.20
N ALA A 31 13.70 -17.04 -0.13
CA ALA A 31 15.05 -17.47 0.21
C ALA A 31 15.26 -17.38 1.74
N PRO A 32 16.10 -18.23 2.37
CA PRO A 32 16.35 -18.18 3.81
C PRO A 32 16.83 -16.82 4.34
N GLU A 33 17.54 -16.04 3.51
CA GLU A 33 18.07 -14.72 3.87
C GLU A 33 17.12 -13.56 3.50
N THR A 34 15.84 -13.87 3.22
CA THR A 34 14.87 -12.83 2.82
C THR A 34 14.57 -11.93 4.02
N ARG A 35 14.76 -10.63 3.83
CA ARG A 35 14.40 -9.59 4.79
C ARG A 35 13.05 -8.98 4.42
N LEU A 36 12.17 -8.84 5.41
CA LEU A 36 10.90 -8.14 5.28
C LEU A 36 10.99 -6.81 6.03
N SER A 37 10.95 -5.71 5.29
CA SER A 37 10.95 -4.35 5.84
C SER A 37 9.54 -3.76 5.77
N LEU A 38 9.02 -3.33 6.91
CA LEU A 38 7.67 -2.78 7.03
C LEU A 38 7.76 -1.29 7.35
N HIS A 39 6.93 -0.47 6.73
CA HIS A 39 6.83 0.95 7.05
C HIS A 39 5.36 1.40 7.07
N ASP A 40 5.02 2.28 8.00
CA ASP A 40 3.74 2.99 8.08
C ASP A 40 3.96 4.32 8.81
N GLU A 41 3.09 5.31 8.57
CA GLU A 41 3.15 6.60 9.27
C GLU A 41 2.53 6.55 10.67
N HIS A 42 1.90 5.43 11.01
CA HIS A 42 1.26 5.19 12.29
C HIS A 42 2.04 4.12 13.08
N ASP A 43 2.89 4.55 14.01
CA ASP A 43 3.77 3.68 14.80
C ASP A 43 3.03 2.52 15.48
N GLU A 44 1.85 2.79 16.06
CA GLU A 44 1.03 1.76 16.70
C GLU A 44 0.54 0.69 15.71
N ALA A 45 0.18 1.12 14.49
CA ALA A 45 -0.24 0.19 13.44
C ALA A 45 0.97 -0.58 12.90
N LEU A 46 2.13 0.07 12.79
CA LEU A 46 3.37 -0.59 12.36
C LEU A 46 3.79 -1.68 13.35
N ASP A 47 3.85 -1.38 14.65
CA ASP A 47 4.16 -2.38 15.70
C ASP A 47 3.18 -3.55 15.67
N LEU A 48 1.87 -3.26 15.54
CA LEU A 48 0.84 -4.29 15.45
C LEU A 48 1.09 -5.24 14.25
N PHE A 49 1.35 -4.67 13.07
CA PHE A 49 1.52 -5.47 11.86
C PHE A 49 2.89 -6.14 11.75
N GLU A 50 3.93 -5.61 12.40
CA GLU A 50 5.20 -6.30 12.57
C GLU A 50 5.04 -7.58 13.39
N ARG A 51 4.33 -7.49 14.54
CA ARG A 51 4.03 -8.66 15.36
C ARG A 51 3.18 -9.68 14.61
N LEU A 52 2.20 -9.21 13.83
CA LEU A 52 1.40 -10.09 12.97
C LEU A 52 2.26 -10.82 11.93
N ALA A 53 3.19 -10.11 11.28
CA ALA A 53 4.10 -10.71 10.31
C ALA A 53 4.93 -11.84 10.95
N ARG A 54 5.42 -11.64 12.17
CA ARG A 54 6.14 -12.67 12.94
C ARG A 54 5.27 -13.89 13.24
N VAL A 55 4.00 -13.69 13.60
CA VAL A 55 3.05 -14.79 13.80
C VAL A 55 2.82 -15.59 12.52
N PHE A 56 2.63 -14.92 11.38
CA PHE A 56 2.45 -15.61 10.10
C PHE A 56 3.70 -16.37 9.66
N ALA A 57 4.88 -15.77 9.82
CA ALA A 57 6.16 -16.44 9.54
C ALA A 57 6.33 -17.69 10.41
N ALA A 58 6.12 -17.57 11.73
CA ALA A 58 6.21 -18.70 12.64
C ALA A 58 5.18 -19.80 12.34
N THR A 59 3.97 -19.45 11.91
CA THR A 59 2.92 -20.42 11.58
C THR A 59 3.26 -21.25 10.33
N ASN A 60 4.04 -20.69 9.41
CA ASN A 60 4.48 -21.35 8.17
C ASN A 60 5.95 -21.81 8.23
N ASP A 61 6.54 -21.90 9.41
CA ASP A 61 7.95 -22.30 9.63
C ASP A 61 8.95 -21.51 8.75
N LEU A 62 8.71 -20.20 8.60
CA LEU A 62 9.55 -19.30 7.82
C LEU A 62 10.58 -18.58 8.69
N GLU A 63 11.85 -18.70 8.33
CA GLU A 63 12.95 -17.93 8.90
C GLU A 63 13.07 -16.58 8.17
N LEU A 64 12.25 -15.60 8.55
CA LEU A 64 12.31 -14.24 8.00
C LEU A 64 12.89 -13.24 9.00
N SER A 65 13.84 -12.43 8.54
CA SER A 65 14.26 -11.23 9.25
C SER A 65 13.23 -10.12 9.00
N ILE A 66 12.33 -9.93 9.95
CA ILE A 66 11.27 -8.91 9.90
C ILE A 66 11.71 -7.67 10.70
N GLN A 67 11.58 -6.49 10.08
CA GLN A 67 11.95 -5.21 10.68
C GLN A 67 10.89 -4.15 10.40
N ALA A 68 10.46 -3.43 11.44
CA ALA A 68 9.78 -2.15 11.31
C ALA A 68 10.82 -1.04 11.05
N ALA A 69 10.63 -0.29 9.97
CA ALA A 69 11.50 0.81 9.59
C ALA A 69 10.90 2.16 10.02
N ASP A 70 11.72 2.97 10.69
CA ASP A 70 11.34 4.27 11.25
C ASP A 70 10.99 5.31 10.17
N ASP A 71 11.51 5.13 8.95
CA ASP A 71 11.28 6.01 7.82
C ASP A 71 11.18 5.23 6.50
N LEU A 72 10.69 5.93 5.47
CA LEU A 72 10.42 5.38 4.15
C LEU A 72 11.70 5.00 3.40
N ASP A 73 12.76 5.81 3.52
CA ASP A 73 14.02 5.60 2.80
C ASP A 73 14.71 4.33 3.29
N HIS A 74 14.78 4.15 4.61
CA HIS A 74 15.31 2.94 5.23
C HIS A 74 14.49 1.70 4.85
N ALA A 75 13.16 1.83 4.76
CA ALA A 75 12.31 0.72 4.33
C ALA A 75 12.63 0.27 2.89
N LEU A 76 12.89 1.22 2.00
CA LEU A 76 13.13 1.00 0.57
C LEU A 76 14.59 0.68 0.22
N ASP A 77 15.55 1.04 1.07
CA ASP A 77 16.98 0.86 0.80
C ASP A 77 17.33 -0.61 0.48
N GLY A 78 17.87 -0.86 -0.73
CA GLY A 78 18.19 -2.21 -1.21
C GLY A 78 16.99 -3.15 -1.42
N ALA A 79 15.75 -2.64 -1.46
CA ALA A 79 14.57 -3.46 -1.71
C ALA A 79 14.53 -3.96 -3.16
N SER A 80 14.50 -5.27 -3.33
CA SER A 80 14.30 -5.93 -4.63
C SER A 80 12.83 -6.06 -5.02
N VAL A 81 11.94 -5.97 -4.02
CA VAL A 81 10.49 -5.95 -4.18
C VAL A 81 9.94 -4.82 -3.31
N ALA A 82 9.06 -3.99 -3.86
CA ALA A 82 8.34 -2.97 -3.11
C ALA A 82 6.83 -3.10 -3.33
N ILE A 83 6.08 -3.21 -2.23
CA ILE A 83 4.63 -3.31 -2.21
C ILE A 83 4.06 -2.02 -1.59
N LEU A 84 3.34 -1.25 -2.39
CA LEU A 84 2.74 0.03 -2.00
C LEU A 84 1.28 -0.19 -1.59
N ALA A 85 0.97 -0.03 -0.30
CA ALA A 85 -0.35 -0.28 0.28
C ALA A 85 -0.86 0.85 1.18
N PHE A 86 -0.18 2.01 1.14
CA PHE A 86 -0.49 3.17 1.98
C PHE A 86 -1.82 3.83 1.62
N GLY A 87 -2.41 4.48 2.63
CA GLY A 87 -3.62 5.27 2.51
C GLY A 87 -3.37 6.76 2.66
N LEU A 88 -4.44 7.51 2.92
CA LEU A 88 -4.35 8.95 3.17
C LEU A 88 -3.79 9.27 4.57
N GLY A 89 -3.79 8.31 5.51
CA GLY A 89 -3.35 8.55 6.88
C GLY A 89 -4.00 9.80 7.48
N LYS A 90 -3.17 10.74 7.93
CA LYS A 90 -3.58 12.04 8.51
C LYS A 90 -4.36 12.92 7.52
N SER A 91 -4.16 12.77 6.21
CA SER A 91 -4.86 13.51 5.16
C SER A 91 -6.30 13.03 4.90
N ALA A 92 -6.76 11.97 5.57
CA ALA A 92 -8.13 11.45 5.40
C ALA A 92 -9.19 12.49 5.81
N ALA A 93 -9.00 13.15 6.96
CA ALA A 93 -9.92 14.19 7.44
C ALA A 93 -10.00 15.38 6.47
N LYS A 94 -8.88 15.70 5.82
CA LYS A 94 -8.79 16.76 4.81
C LYS A 94 -9.59 16.42 3.55
N ALA A 95 -9.45 15.18 3.07
CA ALA A 95 -10.27 14.67 1.96
C ALA A 95 -11.77 14.76 2.28
N GLU A 96 -12.17 14.31 3.48
CA GLU A 96 -13.57 14.37 3.92
C GLU A 96 -14.08 15.81 4.04
N ALA A 97 -13.28 16.71 4.62
CA ALA A 97 -13.65 18.12 4.76
C ALA A 97 -13.84 18.78 3.38
N TRP A 98 -12.92 18.56 2.44
CA TRP A 98 -13.02 19.08 1.08
C TRP A 98 -14.22 18.49 0.33
N MET A 99 -14.49 17.19 0.49
CA MET A 99 -15.66 16.55 -0.12
C MET A 99 -16.99 17.10 0.42
N ARG A 100 -17.05 17.56 1.68
CA ARG A 100 -18.24 18.23 2.23
C ARG A 100 -18.49 19.61 1.64
N THR A 101 -17.44 20.30 1.18
CA THR A 101 -17.58 21.60 0.52
C THR A 101 -17.95 21.48 -0.96
N CYS A 102 -17.82 20.29 -1.53
CA CYS A 102 -18.14 20.02 -2.91
C CYS A 102 -19.62 19.79 -3.17
N ARG A 103 -20.11 20.37 -4.27
CA ARG A 103 -21.47 20.11 -4.76
C ARG A 103 -21.58 18.74 -5.43
N ASP A 104 -20.53 18.31 -6.13
CA ASP A 104 -20.43 16.99 -6.73
C ASP A 104 -19.68 16.03 -5.80
N ALA A 105 -20.44 15.18 -5.10
CA ALA A 105 -19.90 14.12 -4.25
C ALA A 105 -19.75 12.77 -4.98
N SER A 106 -19.64 12.79 -6.31
CA SER A 106 -19.48 11.56 -7.09
C SER A 106 -18.20 10.80 -6.71
N LEU A 107 -18.25 9.48 -6.91
CA LEU A 107 -17.10 8.59 -6.72
C LEU A 107 -15.89 9.04 -7.55
N ARG A 108 -16.15 9.63 -8.73
CA ARG A 108 -15.10 10.19 -9.61
C ARG A 108 -14.34 11.32 -8.92
N ILE A 109 -15.03 12.29 -8.34
CA ILE A 109 -14.40 13.41 -7.61
C ILE A 109 -13.70 12.92 -6.35
N ALA A 110 -14.33 12.04 -5.57
CA ALA A 110 -13.73 11.48 -4.36
C ALA A 110 -12.40 10.75 -4.65
N THR A 111 -12.33 9.98 -5.74
CA THR A 111 -11.11 9.28 -6.14
C THR A 111 -10.02 10.23 -6.63
N MET A 112 -10.37 11.34 -7.28
CA MET A 112 -9.42 12.39 -7.68
C MET A 112 -8.81 13.13 -6.50
N VAL A 113 -9.64 13.55 -5.54
CA VAL A 113 -9.17 14.20 -4.30
C VAL A 113 -8.20 13.29 -3.58
N ARG A 114 -8.57 12.01 -3.44
CA ARG A 114 -7.71 11.01 -2.82
C ARG A 114 -6.38 10.86 -3.56
N ALA A 115 -6.38 10.69 -4.89
CA ALA A 115 -5.15 10.55 -5.67
C ALA A 115 -4.26 11.79 -5.56
N THR A 116 -4.86 12.99 -5.60
CA THR A 116 -4.18 14.28 -5.42
C THR A 116 -3.45 14.35 -4.08
N LEU A 117 -4.14 13.97 -3.00
CA LEU A 117 -3.55 13.95 -1.65
C LEU A 117 -2.49 12.86 -1.44
N LEU A 118 -2.47 11.82 -2.28
CA LEU A 118 -1.45 10.77 -2.26
C LEU A 118 -0.20 11.16 -3.06
N HIS A 119 -0.28 12.17 -3.93
CA HIS A 119 0.81 12.59 -4.82
C HIS A 119 2.15 12.80 -4.10
N PRO A 120 2.23 13.50 -2.96
CA PRO A 120 3.52 13.71 -2.29
C PRO A 120 4.23 12.42 -1.89
N LYS A 121 3.49 11.37 -1.52
CA LYS A 121 4.07 10.06 -1.21
C LYS A 121 4.62 9.39 -2.46
N PHE A 122 3.90 9.49 -3.57
CA PHE A 122 4.35 8.95 -4.86
C PHE A 122 5.60 9.66 -5.38
N GLU A 123 5.75 10.96 -5.14
CA GLU A 123 6.98 11.69 -5.48
C GLU A 123 8.21 11.09 -4.78
N VAL A 124 8.12 10.79 -3.48
CA VAL A 124 9.22 10.14 -2.75
C VAL A 124 9.52 8.75 -3.31
N ILE A 125 8.49 7.97 -3.64
CA ILE A 125 8.68 6.66 -4.30
C ILE A 125 9.36 6.82 -5.66
N ASN A 126 8.95 7.81 -6.47
CA ASN A 126 9.52 8.06 -7.78
C ASN A 126 10.99 8.50 -7.68
N GLU A 127 11.33 9.35 -6.71
CA GLU A 127 12.71 9.76 -6.44
C GLU A 127 13.59 8.55 -6.09
N TRP A 128 13.10 7.66 -5.23
CA TRP A 128 13.78 6.39 -4.94
C TRP A 128 13.98 5.55 -6.22
N LEU A 129 12.93 5.37 -7.04
CA LEU A 129 13.03 4.59 -8.29
C LEU A 129 14.07 5.16 -9.27
N TYR A 130 14.20 6.48 -9.37
CA TYR A 130 15.19 7.12 -10.24
C TYR A 130 16.63 6.85 -9.81
N GLY A 131 16.86 6.57 -8.52
CA GLY A 131 18.19 6.32 -7.96
C GLY A 131 18.71 4.89 -8.10
N LEU A 132 17.91 3.95 -8.61
CA LEU A 132 18.24 2.52 -8.62
C LEU A 132 19.04 2.10 -9.86
N GLU A 133 20.06 1.27 -9.64
CA GLU A 133 20.81 0.62 -10.73
C GLU A 133 19.99 -0.48 -11.44
N ALA A 134 19.09 -1.14 -10.70
CA ALA A 134 18.22 -2.20 -11.19
C ALA A 134 16.78 -1.96 -10.74
N ALA A 135 15.84 -2.10 -11.69
CA ALA A 135 14.42 -1.92 -11.40
C ALA A 135 13.91 -3.02 -10.45
N PRO A 136 13.26 -2.67 -9.33
CA PRO A 136 12.68 -3.63 -8.41
C PRO A 136 11.36 -4.16 -8.97
N ILE A 137 10.89 -5.29 -8.43
CA ILE A 137 9.50 -5.71 -8.65
C ILE A 137 8.61 -4.76 -7.84
N LEU A 138 7.78 -3.98 -8.52
CA LEU A 138 6.93 -2.98 -7.90
C LEU A 138 5.47 -3.43 -7.98
N VAL A 139 4.78 -3.46 -6.83
CA VAL A 139 3.35 -3.78 -6.74
C VAL A 139 2.61 -2.61 -6.10
N ASN A 140 1.75 -1.97 -6.88
CA ASN A 140 0.90 -0.88 -6.43
C ASN A 140 -0.49 -1.42 -6.05
N LEU A 141 -0.77 -1.44 -4.75
CA LEU A 141 -2.07 -1.76 -4.16
C LEU A 141 -2.80 -0.51 -3.68
N VAL A 142 -2.26 0.70 -3.93
CA VAL A 142 -2.83 1.97 -3.46
C VAL A 142 -4.15 2.23 -4.21
N SER A 143 -5.26 2.16 -3.47
CA SER A 143 -6.60 2.31 -4.06
C SER A 143 -6.96 3.78 -4.31
N PRO A 144 -7.61 4.12 -5.46
CA PRO A 144 -7.88 3.22 -6.58
C PRO A 144 -6.64 3.04 -7.49
N ALA A 145 -6.37 1.80 -7.92
CA ALA A 145 -5.18 1.49 -8.71
C ALA A 145 -5.17 2.22 -10.06
N GLU A 146 -6.35 2.40 -10.67
CA GLU A 146 -6.53 3.13 -11.94
C GLU A 146 -5.92 4.55 -11.91
N ARG A 147 -6.08 5.28 -10.79
CA ARG A 147 -5.51 6.64 -10.67
C ARG A 147 -4.13 6.64 -10.08
N SER A 148 -3.88 5.84 -9.04
CA SER A 148 -2.57 5.80 -8.40
C SER A 148 -1.47 5.29 -9.35
N SER A 149 -1.82 4.44 -10.32
CA SER A 149 -0.90 4.03 -11.40
C SER A 149 -0.37 5.20 -12.24
N GLN A 150 -1.13 6.29 -12.37
CA GLN A 150 -0.70 7.48 -13.13
C GLN A 150 0.36 8.31 -12.41
N LEU A 151 0.56 8.06 -11.11
CA LEU A 151 1.51 8.79 -10.26
C LEU A 151 2.88 8.09 -10.15
N LEU A 152 3.03 6.90 -10.71
CA LEU A 152 4.21 6.06 -10.52
C LEU A 152 5.03 6.01 -11.80
N THR A 153 6.32 6.37 -11.74
CA THR A 153 7.19 6.47 -12.92
C THR A 153 7.74 5.13 -13.40
N GLY A 154 7.74 4.10 -12.56
CA GLY A 154 8.24 2.75 -12.87
C GLY A 154 7.16 1.77 -13.32
N GLU A 155 7.57 0.73 -14.05
CA GLU A 155 6.71 -0.42 -14.35
C GLU A 155 6.28 -1.12 -13.06
N ALA A 156 4.98 -1.38 -12.92
CA ALA A 156 4.45 -2.00 -11.72
C ALA A 156 3.24 -2.90 -12.00
N PHE A 157 2.97 -3.82 -11.08
CA PHE A 157 1.69 -4.50 -10.98
C PHE A 157 0.68 -3.59 -10.28
N HIS A 158 -0.35 -3.16 -11.01
CA HIS A 158 -1.43 -2.36 -10.43
C HIS A 158 -2.60 -3.29 -10.10
N LEU A 159 -2.85 -3.54 -8.82
CA LEU A 159 -3.89 -4.45 -8.37
C LEU A 159 -4.94 -3.70 -7.55
N ASP A 160 -6.20 -3.79 -7.96
CA ASP A 160 -7.35 -3.39 -7.14
C ASP A 160 -7.69 -4.49 -6.11
N TRP A 161 -6.68 -4.85 -5.32
CA TRP A 161 -6.74 -5.88 -4.29
C TRP A 161 -5.96 -5.43 -3.04
N PRO A 162 -6.38 -5.84 -1.84
CA PRO A 162 -7.67 -6.46 -1.50
C PRO A 162 -8.84 -5.45 -1.64
N PRO A 163 -10.11 -5.92 -1.67
CA PRO A 163 -11.25 -5.03 -1.78
C PRO A 163 -11.32 -4.00 -0.63
N PRO A 164 -12.02 -2.88 -0.84
CA PRO A 164 -12.19 -1.87 0.21
C PRO A 164 -12.75 -2.46 1.51
N LEU A 165 -12.18 -2.05 2.64
CA LEU A 165 -12.66 -2.43 3.97
C LEU A 165 -13.77 -1.47 4.41
N GLY A 166 -14.99 -2.00 4.59
CA GLY A 166 -16.13 -1.26 5.13
C GLY A 166 -15.84 -0.67 6.52
N GLN A 167 -16.45 0.46 6.84
CA GLN A 167 -16.24 1.15 8.13
C GLN A 167 -16.64 0.28 9.32
N ASP A 168 -17.72 -0.48 9.18
CA ASP A 168 -18.25 -1.44 10.14
C ASP A 168 -17.28 -2.59 10.47
N ARG A 169 -16.40 -2.95 9.52
CA ARG A 169 -15.43 -4.03 9.69
C ARG A 169 -14.09 -3.60 10.26
N ARG A 170 -13.77 -2.29 10.29
CA ARG A 170 -12.45 -1.81 10.74
C ARG A 170 -12.12 -2.25 12.16
N VAL A 171 -13.07 -2.05 13.09
CA VAL A 171 -12.87 -2.37 14.51
C VAL A 171 -12.75 -3.88 14.71
N SER A 172 -13.61 -4.67 14.08
CA SER A 172 -13.56 -6.13 14.19
C SER A 172 -12.29 -6.71 13.57
N THR A 173 -11.82 -6.18 12.45
CA THR A 173 -10.53 -6.56 11.85
C THR A 173 -9.37 -6.25 12.78
N ALA A 174 -9.31 -5.05 13.38
CA ALA A 174 -8.25 -4.70 14.32
C ALA A 174 -8.23 -5.63 15.56
N HIS A 175 -9.42 -5.92 16.12
CA HIS A 175 -9.54 -6.88 17.22
C HIS A 175 -9.11 -8.29 16.81
N GLN A 176 -9.45 -8.73 15.59
CA GLN A 176 -9.04 -10.04 15.10
C GLN A 176 -7.52 -10.15 14.96
N VAL A 177 -6.85 -9.08 14.48
CA VAL A 177 -5.39 -9.01 14.42
C VAL A 177 -4.77 -9.16 15.82
N LEU A 178 -5.32 -8.45 16.81
CA LEU A 178 -4.87 -8.56 18.20
C LEU A 178 -5.01 -9.98 18.76
N ARG A 179 -6.12 -10.68 18.45
CA ARG A 179 -6.34 -12.06 18.87
C ARG A 179 -5.30 -13.02 18.29
N TRP A 180 -4.97 -12.87 17.00
CA TRP A 180 -3.90 -13.66 16.38
C TRP A 180 -2.53 -13.41 17.03
N ILE A 181 -2.19 -12.14 17.29
CA ILE A 181 -0.91 -11.77 17.93
C ILE A 181 -0.79 -12.32 19.35
N ARG A 182 -1.89 -12.35 20.09
CA ARG A 182 -1.92 -12.89 21.46
C ARG A 182 -1.95 -14.41 21.52
N GLY A 183 -2.16 -15.09 20.39
CA GLY A 183 -2.39 -16.53 20.34
C GLY A 183 -3.77 -16.96 20.83
N ASP A 184 -4.71 -16.03 20.96
CA ASP A 184 -6.10 -16.32 21.33
C ASP A 184 -6.82 -17.09 20.20
N ASP A 185 -6.44 -16.80 18.94
CA ASP A 185 -6.91 -17.46 17.73
C ASP A 185 -5.74 -17.82 16.81
N LEU A 186 -5.90 -18.88 16.01
CA LEU A 186 -4.91 -19.26 14.98
C LEU A 186 -5.21 -18.55 13.65
N PRO A 187 -4.19 -18.07 12.91
CA PRO A 187 -4.36 -17.30 11.68
C PRO A 187 -4.54 -18.17 10.41
N TYR A 188 -5.08 -19.37 10.53
CA TYR A 188 -5.17 -20.29 9.38
C TYR A 188 -6.06 -19.77 8.25
N GLU A 189 -7.14 -19.08 8.57
CA GLU A 189 -8.07 -18.54 7.57
C GLU A 189 -7.42 -17.51 6.63
N PRO A 190 -6.76 -16.43 7.12
CA PRO A 190 -6.07 -15.51 6.22
C PRO A 190 -4.90 -16.17 5.49
N LEU A 191 -4.14 -17.07 6.13
CA LEU A 191 -3.05 -17.78 5.47
C LEU A 191 -3.55 -18.64 4.30
N LYS A 192 -4.61 -19.42 4.51
CA LYS A 192 -5.23 -20.25 3.48
C LYS A 192 -5.84 -19.41 2.36
N THR A 193 -6.60 -18.38 2.71
CA THR A 193 -7.33 -17.53 1.74
C THR A 193 -6.37 -16.78 0.81
N ASN A 194 -5.18 -16.42 1.29
CA ASN A 194 -4.23 -15.59 0.56
C ASN A 194 -3.04 -16.37 -0.02
N ALA A 195 -3.06 -17.69 0.02
CA ALA A 195 -2.02 -18.56 -0.57
C ALA A 195 -1.98 -18.47 -2.11
N GLU A 196 -3.12 -18.21 -2.75
CA GLU A 196 -3.26 -18.05 -4.20
C GLU A 196 -3.78 -16.64 -4.56
N SER A 197 -3.34 -15.62 -3.80
CA SER A 197 -3.82 -14.25 -4.02
C SER A 197 -3.29 -13.65 -5.32
N PRO A 198 -3.93 -12.57 -5.85
CA PRO A 198 -3.37 -11.81 -6.95
C PRO A 198 -1.95 -11.29 -6.70
N LEU A 199 -1.60 -11.01 -5.44
CA LEU A 199 -0.24 -10.62 -5.06
C LEU A 199 0.74 -11.80 -5.24
N VAL A 200 0.36 -13.01 -4.84
CA VAL A 200 1.20 -14.20 -5.03
C VAL A 200 1.45 -14.44 -6.52
N SER A 201 0.40 -14.42 -7.36
CA SER A 201 0.56 -14.54 -8.81
C SER A 201 1.46 -13.45 -9.40
N ALA A 202 1.27 -12.20 -8.98
CA ALA A 202 2.09 -11.07 -9.43
C ALA A 202 3.57 -11.17 -9.01
N LEU A 203 3.90 -11.91 -7.96
CA LEU A 203 5.28 -12.09 -7.51
C LEU A 203 5.95 -13.34 -8.11
N LEU A 204 5.18 -14.39 -8.43
CA LEU A 204 5.72 -15.65 -8.95
C LEU A 204 5.84 -15.71 -10.48
N ASP A 205 4.88 -15.15 -11.21
CA ASP A 205 4.73 -15.41 -12.66
C ASP A 205 5.37 -14.34 -13.56
N ALA A 206 6.06 -13.37 -12.97
CA ALA A 206 5.87 -12.00 -13.43
C ALA A 206 6.83 -11.45 -14.52
N LYS A 207 6.22 -10.94 -15.60
CA LYS A 207 6.59 -9.64 -16.21
C LYS A 207 5.53 -8.62 -15.79
N PRO A 208 5.90 -7.39 -15.37
CA PRO A 208 4.95 -6.33 -15.02
C PRO A 208 3.96 -6.02 -16.15
N ALA A 209 2.86 -5.34 -15.82
CA ALA A 209 1.90 -4.90 -16.81
C ALA A 209 2.64 -4.14 -17.92
N PRO A 210 2.39 -4.44 -19.21
CA PRO A 210 3.19 -3.95 -20.33
C PRO A 210 3.09 -2.43 -20.54
N GLU A 211 2.27 -1.72 -19.77
CA GLU A 211 2.03 -0.29 -19.91
C GLU A 211 2.31 0.44 -18.60
N ASN A 212 3.44 1.16 -18.58
CA ASN A 212 3.65 2.24 -17.63
C ASN A 212 2.55 3.29 -17.84
N ARG A 213 1.74 3.53 -16.81
CA ARG A 213 0.61 4.49 -16.86
C ARG A 213 0.98 5.87 -16.35
N PHE A 214 2.25 6.12 -16.04
CA PHE A 214 2.74 7.41 -15.59
C PHE A 214 2.24 8.54 -16.50
N ASN A 215 1.68 9.56 -15.88
CA ASN A 215 1.25 10.75 -16.59
C ASN A 215 1.67 11.97 -15.77
N SER A 216 2.72 12.64 -16.21
CA SER A 216 3.24 13.86 -15.58
C SER A 216 2.23 15.02 -15.56
N GLN A 217 1.19 14.95 -16.40
CA GLN A 217 0.10 15.92 -16.45
C GLN A 217 -1.13 15.49 -15.64
N ALA A 218 -1.14 14.29 -15.06
CA ALA A 218 -2.29 13.76 -14.33
C ALA A 218 -2.71 14.68 -13.19
N LEU A 219 -1.76 15.11 -12.35
CA LEU A 219 -2.04 16.00 -11.24
C LEU A 219 -2.64 17.33 -11.72
N ALA A 220 -2.00 17.99 -12.69
CA ALA A 220 -2.49 19.26 -13.23
C ALA A 220 -3.90 19.12 -13.84
N THR A 221 -4.14 18.04 -14.56
CA THR A 221 -5.45 17.71 -15.15
C THR A 221 -6.50 17.51 -14.05
N TRP A 222 -6.17 16.75 -13.01
CA TRP A 222 -7.08 16.51 -11.89
C TRP A 222 -7.38 17.78 -11.11
N MET A 223 -6.39 18.64 -10.87
CA MET A 223 -6.57 19.92 -10.20
C MET A 223 -7.53 20.84 -10.99
N ALA A 224 -7.37 20.92 -12.31
CA ALA A 224 -8.28 21.67 -13.17
C ALA A 224 -9.72 21.12 -13.14
N GLU A 225 -9.87 19.80 -13.19
CA GLU A 225 -11.17 19.14 -13.09
C GLU A 225 -11.82 19.32 -11.70
N LEU A 226 -11.04 19.26 -10.61
CA LEU A 226 -11.54 19.51 -9.25
C LEU A 226 -12.00 20.95 -9.07
N ALA A 227 -11.26 21.92 -9.62
CA ALA A 227 -11.67 23.33 -9.63
C ALA A 227 -12.99 23.55 -10.38
N ALA A 228 -13.17 22.86 -11.52
CA ALA A 228 -14.40 22.92 -12.29
C ALA A 228 -15.60 22.26 -11.57
N ALA A 229 -15.37 21.13 -10.89
CA ALA A 229 -16.42 20.38 -10.19
C ALA A 229 -16.90 21.06 -8.89
N CYS A 230 -16.04 21.86 -8.24
CA CYS A 230 -16.37 22.54 -7.00
C CYS A 230 -16.05 24.05 -7.07
N PRO A 231 -16.85 24.85 -7.82
CA PRO A 231 -16.63 26.29 -7.95
C PRO A 231 -16.61 26.99 -6.57
N GLY A 232 -15.52 27.67 -6.26
CA GLY A 232 -15.29 28.33 -4.96
C GLY A 232 -14.45 27.52 -3.97
N CYS A 233 -14.14 26.25 -4.26
CA CYS A 233 -13.10 25.51 -3.58
C CYS A 233 -11.79 25.68 -4.36
N ALA A 234 -10.72 26.11 -3.69
CA ALA A 234 -9.37 26.11 -4.26
C ALA A 234 -8.78 24.70 -4.06
N PRO A 235 -8.56 23.89 -5.12
CA PRO A 235 -7.95 22.56 -4.95
C PRO A 235 -6.56 22.63 -4.31
N GLU A 236 -5.87 23.76 -4.43
CA GLU A 236 -4.58 24.04 -3.78
C GLU A 236 -4.68 23.94 -2.25
N ALA A 237 -5.86 24.18 -1.68
CA ALA A 237 -6.12 23.98 -0.25
C ALA A 237 -5.90 22.52 0.18
N LEU A 238 -5.96 21.54 -0.74
CA LEU A 238 -5.59 20.13 -0.48
C LEU A 238 -4.12 19.96 -0.10
N PHE A 239 -3.26 20.95 -0.36
CA PHE A 239 -1.84 20.92 0.00
C PHE A 239 -1.43 21.84 1.16
N ALA A 240 -2.34 22.70 1.66
CA ALA A 240 -2.04 23.57 2.80
C ALA A 240 -1.91 22.79 4.13
N ASP A 241 -0.92 23.10 4.95
CA ASP A 241 -0.71 22.48 6.27
C ASP A 241 -1.79 22.87 7.31
#